data_AF-A0AAV1SE38-F1
#
_entry.id   AF-A0AAV1SE38-F1
#
_cell.length_a   1.000
_cell.length_b   1.000
_cell.length_c   1.000
_cell.angle_alpha   90.00
_cell.angle_beta   90.00
_cell.angle_gamma   90.00
#
_symmetry.space_group_name_H-M   'P 1'
#
loop_
_entity.id
_entity.type
_entity.pdbx_description
1 polymer ?
#
loop_
_entity_poly.entity_id
_entity_poly.type
_entity_poly.pdbx_seq_one_letter_code
_entity_poly.pdbx_strand_id
1 'polypeptide(L)'
;MKELEKDANDIVLDTKSNDIIQKVLPRYHKWSSQCATFNGKEAFKAQKELERCCVASSTPISFIPSSRYLPTTPSNIHVWKLDRKVKNTLRRIIESRLKSQAEKSSKDGYGYDVLGLTIESLEPTVNKDSPKLNMDEIIEECKTLFLSGQETTSNLLTRTSFMLSVHQERQERLRQVVLKECGLGIPNA
;
A
#
# COMPACT_ATOMS: atom_id res chain seq x y z
N MET A 1 -15.61 26.19 -14.89
CA MET A 1 -16.40 25.07 -14.31
C MET A 1 -17.40 24.53 -15.33
N LYS A 2 -18.25 25.38 -15.93
CA LYS A 2 -19.20 24.96 -16.99
C LYS A 2 -18.57 24.41 -18.27
N GLU A 3 -17.37 24.88 -18.66
CA GLU A 3 -16.64 24.28 -19.79
C GLU A 3 -16.09 22.88 -19.49
N LEU A 4 -15.47 22.69 -18.32
CA LEU A 4 -14.99 21.37 -17.89
C LEU A 4 -16.14 20.34 -17.75
N GLU A 5 -17.32 20.80 -17.36
CA GLU A 5 -18.52 19.97 -17.25
C GLU A 5 -19.11 19.61 -18.63
N LYS A 6 -18.95 20.50 -19.62
CA LYS A 6 -19.32 20.23 -21.02
C LYS A 6 -18.33 19.26 -21.68
N ASP A 7 -17.04 19.49 -21.50
CA ASP A 7 -15.98 18.62 -22.02
C ASP A 7 -16.05 17.21 -21.42
N ALA A 8 -16.43 17.07 -20.14
CA ALA A 8 -16.66 15.77 -19.50
C ALA A 8 -17.85 14.99 -20.10
N ASN A 9 -18.87 15.70 -20.60
CA ASN A 9 -20.04 15.08 -21.23
C ASN A 9 -19.77 14.70 -22.71
N ASP A 10 -18.81 15.36 -23.37
CA ASP A 10 -18.42 15.07 -24.76
C ASP A 10 -17.29 14.01 -24.87
N ILE A 11 -16.62 13.65 -23.76
CA ILE A 11 -15.67 12.53 -23.71
C ILE A 11 -16.47 11.22 -23.66
N VAL A 12 -16.93 10.76 -24.81
CA VAL A 12 -17.34 9.36 -24.98
C VAL A 12 -16.06 8.51 -24.87
N LEU A 13 -15.86 7.90 -23.70
CA LEU A 13 -14.91 6.80 -23.51
C LEU A 13 -15.13 5.80 -24.65
N ASP A 14 -14.07 5.49 -25.41
CA ASP A 14 -14.11 4.56 -26.54
C ASP A 14 -14.97 3.34 -26.19
N THR A 15 -16.06 3.13 -26.93
CA THR A 15 -17.02 2.04 -26.69
C THR A 15 -16.39 0.64 -26.81
N LYS A 16 -15.19 0.51 -27.37
CA LYS A 16 -14.39 -0.72 -27.34
C LYS A 16 -13.61 -0.90 -26.02
N SER A 17 -13.48 0.12 -25.18
CA SER A 17 -12.82 0.11 -23.86
C SER A 17 -13.57 -0.71 -22.79
N ASN A 18 -14.81 -1.12 -23.06
CA ASN A 18 -15.62 -1.92 -22.13
C ASN A 18 -15.04 -3.32 -21.87
N ASP A 19 -14.08 -3.77 -22.67
CA ASP A 19 -13.40 -5.06 -22.50
C ASP A 19 -12.11 -4.98 -21.67
N ILE A 20 -11.62 -3.77 -21.33
CA ILE A 20 -10.38 -3.60 -20.55
C ILE A 20 -10.54 -4.24 -19.18
N ILE A 21 -11.66 -4.01 -18.50
CA ILE A 21 -11.94 -4.62 -17.20
C ILE A 21 -12.00 -6.15 -17.34
N GLN A 22 -12.66 -6.69 -18.37
CA GLN A 22 -12.74 -8.14 -18.60
C GLN A 22 -11.38 -8.77 -18.92
N LYS A 23 -10.48 -8.06 -19.62
CA LYS A 23 -9.13 -8.52 -19.97
C LYS A 23 -8.14 -8.41 -18.81
N VAL A 24 -8.29 -7.37 -17.98
CA VAL A 24 -7.42 -7.10 -16.84
C VAL A 24 -7.85 -7.88 -15.61
N LEU A 25 -9.15 -8.11 -15.39
CA LEU A 25 -9.68 -8.75 -14.17
C LEU A 25 -9.08 -10.14 -13.89
N PRO A 26 -8.98 -11.07 -14.86
CA PRO A 26 -8.34 -12.37 -14.63
C PRO A 26 -6.85 -12.23 -14.27
N ARG A 27 -6.18 -11.24 -14.88
CA ARG A 27 -4.75 -10.96 -14.66
C ARG A 27 -4.53 -10.25 -13.32
N TYR A 28 -5.44 -9.38 -12.90
CA TYR A 28 -5.45 -8.72 -11.60
C TYR A 28 -5.69 -9.72 -10.47
N HIS A 29 -6.60 -10.68 -10.64
CA HIS A 29 -6.79 -11.73 -9.64
C HIS A 29 -5.52 -12.59 -9.49
N LYS A 30 -4.89 -13.00 -10.61
CA LYS A 30 -3.63 -13.75 -10.60
C LYS A 30 -2.47 -12.95 -9.99
N TRP A 31 -2.28 -11.71 -10.41
CA TRP A 31 -1.26 -10.79 -9.89
C TRP A 31 -1.48 -10.46 -8.41
N SER A 32 -2.72 -10.18 -8.00
CA SER A 32 -3.05 -9.96 -6.58
C SER A 32 -2.88 -11.24 -5.75
N SER A 33 -3.02 -12.42 -6.35
CA SER A 33 -2.81 -13.70 -5.65
C SER A 33 -1.32 -14.01 -5.48
N GLN A 34 -0.48 -13.59 -6.43
CA GLN A 34 0.97 -13.75 -6.37
C GLN A 34 1.66 -12.68 -5.51
N CYS A 35 1.21 -11.43 -5.54
CA CYS A 35 1.85 -10.31 -4.85
C CYS A 35 1.30 -10.03 -3.45
N ALA A 36 0.18 -10.64 -3.05
CA ALA A 36 -0.38 -10.41 -1.74
C ALA A 36 -0.73 -11.73 -1.06
N THR A 37 0.14 -12.11 -0.14
CA THR A 37 -0.17 -13.10 0.90
C THR A 37 -1.54 -12.74 1.49
N PHE A 38 -2.40 -13.74 1.73
CA PHE A 38 -3.73 -13.53 2.30
C PHE A 38 -3.69 -12.61 3.54
N ASN A 39 -2.68 -12.83 4.39
CA ASN A 39 -2.38 -12.01 5.56
C ASN A 39 -2.10 -10.54 5.21
N GLY A 40 -1.29 -10.25 4.18
CA GLY A 40 -1.01 -8.88 3.76
C GLY A 40 -2.25 -8.10 3.31
N LYS A 41 -3.18 -8.76 2.61
CA LYS A 41 -4.46 -8.13 2.20
C LYS A 41 -5.32 -7.76 3.40
N GLU A 42 -5.34 -8.60 4.43
CA GLU A 42 -6.10 -8.33 5.65
C GLU A 42 -5.52 -7.17 6.46
N ALA A 43 -4.19 -7.12 6.62
CA ALA A 43 -3.51 -6.00 7.27
C ALA A 43 -3.81 -4.69 6.54
N PHE A 44 -3.72 -4.70 5.21
CA PHE A 44 -3.99 -3.54 4.37
C PHE A 44 -5.42 -3.00 4.53
N LYS A 45 -6.43 -3.88 4.49
CA LYS A 45 -7.84 -3.47 4.67
C LYS A 45 -8.06 -2.84 6.05
N ALA A 46 -7.53 -3.45 7.10
CA ALA A 46 -7.64 -2.94 8.47
C ALA A 46 -6.92 -1.59 8.63
N GLN A 47 -5.74 -1.44 8.03
CA GLN A 47 -4.97 -0.20 8.04
C GLN A 47 -5.69 0.94 7.31
N LYS A 48 -6.28 0.68 6.13
CA LYS A 48 -7.08 1.67 5.40
C LYS A 48 -8.33 2.11 6.16
N GLU A 49 -8.93 1.21 6.93
CA GLU A 49 -10.06 1.56 7.80
C GLU A 49 -9.60 2.40 9.01
N LEU A 50 -8.42 2.09 9.56
CA LEU A 50 -7.78 2.88 10.61
C LEU A 50 -7.48 4.31 10.14
N GLU A 51 -6.93 4.47 8.94
CA GLU A 51 -6.69 5.79 8.30
C GLU A 51 -7.97 6.63 8.24
N ARG A 52 -9.06 6.03 7.74
CA ARG A 52 -10.38 6.71 7.70
C ARG A 52 -10.85 7.11 9.08
N CYS A 53 -10.64 6.26 10.07
CA CYS A 53 -10.99 6.57 11.44
C CYS A 53 -10.18 7.75 11.99
N CYS A 54 -8.87 7.79 11.74
CA CYS A 54 -8.00 8.89 12.14
C CYS A 54 -8.45 10.21 11.50
N VAL A 55 -8.72 10.22 10.19
CA VAL A 55 -9.21 11.42 9.47
C VAL A 55 -10.56 11.87 10.01
N ALA A 56 -11.51 10.96 10.20
CA ALA A 56 -12.82 11.28 10.78
C ALA A 56 -12.72 11.83 12.21
N SER A 57 -11.75 11.31 12.98
CA SER A 57 -11.44 11.80 14.32
C SER A 57 -10.56 13.05 14.32
N SER A 58 -10.17 13.65 13.19
CA SER A 58 -9.33 14.85 13.14
C SER A 58 -10.13 16.13 13.44
N THR A 59 -10.89 16.11 14.54
CA THR A 59 -11.62 17.26 15.07
C THR A 59 -10.76 18.04 16.06
N PRO A 60 -11.04 19.33 16.32
CA PRO A 60 -10.30 20.12 17.31
C PRO A 60 -10.27 19.50 18.72
N ILE A 61 -11.30 18.71 19.06
CA ILE A 61 -11.48 18.05 20.35
C ILE A 61 -10.42 16.97 20.59
N SER A 62 -9.86 16.40 19.51
CA SER A 62 -8.92 15.27 19.53
C SER A 62 -7.53 15.66 20.03
N PHE A 63 -7.21 16.95 20.05
CA PHE A 63 -5.98 17.49 20.63
C PHE A 63 -6.04 17.58 22.17
N ILE A 64 -7.20 17.33 22.77
CA ILE A 64 -7.36 17.34 24.23
C ILE A 64 -7.07 15.92 24.74
N PRO A 65 -6.06 15.70 25.61
CA PRO A 65 -5.71 14.37 26.12
C PRO A 65 -6.86 13.62 26.80
N SER A 66 -7.81 14.35 27.41
CA SER A 66 -9.00 13.79 28.06
C SER A 66 -10.07 13.28 27.09
N SER A 67 -9.99 13.63 25.80
CA SER A 67 -10.94 13.16 24.77
C SER A 67 -10.91 11.64 24.56
N ARG A 68 -9.84 10.96 25.01
CA ARG A 68 -9.69 9.50 24.94
C ARG A 68 -10.79 8.72 25.69
N TYR A 69 -11.43 9.33 26.69
CA TYR A 69 -12.49 8.71 27.48
C TYR A 69 -13.89 9.09 27.03
N LEU A 70 -14.01 9.98 26.03
CA LEU A 70 -15.29 10.37 25.46
C LEU A 70 -15.72 9.34 24.39
N PRO A 71 -17.03 9.10 24.23
CA PRO A 71 -17.56 8.36 23.09
C PRO A 71 -17.37 9.19 21.82
N THR A 72 -16.18 9.12 21.24
CA THR A 72 -15.83 9.74 19.96
C THR A 72 -16.40 8.94 18.80
N THR A 73 -16.68 9.62 17.70
CA THR A 73 -16.98 9.00 16.41
C THR A 73 -15.75 9.16 15.52
N PRO A 74 -15.14 8.06 15.03
CA PRO A 74 -15.48 6.66 15.27
C PRO A 74 -15.04 6.13 16.65
N SER A 75 -15.71 5.07 17.11
CA SER A 75 -15.51 4.48 18.45
C SER A 75 -14.04 4.10 18.72
N ASN A 76 -13.49 4.59 19.85
CA ASN A 76 -12.12 4.26 20.28
C ASN A 76 -11.89 2.74 20.38
N ILE A 77 -12.91 1.96 20.76
CA ILE A 77 -12.85 0.50 20.81
C ILE A 77 -12.64 -0.09 19.40
N HIS A 78 -13.32 0.47 18.40
CA HIS A 78 -13.17 0.04 17.01
C HIS A 78 -11.77 0.33 16.48
N VAL A 79 -11.26 1.54 16.73
CA VAL A 79 -9.89 1.95 16.37
C VAL A 79 -8.86 1.00 17.00
N TRP A 80 -9.02 0.65 18.29
CA TRP A 80 -8.12 -0.29 18.97
C TRP A 80 -8.20 -1.71 18.41
N LYS A 81 -9.40 -2.19 18.05
CA LYS A 81 -9.56 -3.50 17.39
C LYS A 81 -8.85 -3.54 16.04
N LEU A 82 -8.96 -2.48 15.25
CA LEU A 82 -8.28 -2.35 13.96
C LEU A 82 -6.75 -2.31 14.12
N ASP A 83 -6.22 -1.46 15.01
CA ASP A 83 -4.77 -1.39 15.27
C ASP A 83 -4.22 -2.75 15.73
N ARG A 84 -4.92 -3.42 16.65
CA ARG A 84 -4.54 -4.76 17.10
C ARG A 84 -4.57 -5.78 15.96
N LYS A 85 -5.54 -5.71 15.04
CA LYS A 85 -5.60 -6.58 13.88
C LYS A 85 -4.39 -6.35 12.96
N VAL A 86 -4.05 -5.10 12.66
CA VAL A 86 -2.87 -4.77 11.85
C VAL A 86 -1.59 -5.30 12.49
N LYS A 87 -1.36 -5.01 13.77
CA LYS A 87 -0.16 -5.45 14.51
C LYS A 87 -0.02 -6.96 14.56
N ASN A 88 -1.10 -7.68 14.88
CA ASN A 88 -1.06 -9.15 14.95
C ASN A 88 -0.75 -9.77 13.58
N THR A 89 -1.31 -9.22 12.50
CA THR A 89 -1.08 -9.74 11.16
C THR A 89 0.36 -9.49 10.69
N LEU A 90 0.90 -8.28 10.93
CA LEU A 90 2.30 -7.97 10.64
C LEU A 90 3.25 -8.83 11.48
N ARG A 91 2.98 -9.00 12.78
CA ARG A 91 3.73 -9.89 13.66
C ARG A 91 3.77 -11.31 13.11
N ARG A 92 2.64 -11.88 12.69
CA ARG A 92 2.58 -13.22 12.07
C ARG A 92 3.41 -13.32 10.78
N ILE A 93 3.44 -12.28 9.95
CA ILE A 93 4.24 -12.26 8.71
C ILE A 93 5.73 -12.30 9.05
N ILE A 94 6.17 -11.46 9.98
CA ILE A 94 7.57 -11.38 10.41
C ILE A 94 7.98 -12.69 11.09
N GLU A 95 7.19 -13.19 12.05
CA GLU A 95 7.46 -14.48 12.73
C GLU A 95 7.53 -15.65 11.74
N SER A 96 6.70 -15.66 10.70
CA SER A 96 6.76 -16.68 9.65
C SER A 96 8.09 -16.64 8.91
N ARG A 97 8.63 -15.44 8.63
CA ARG A 97 9.94 -15.29 7.98
C ARG A 97 11.08 -15.71 8.90
N LEU A 98 11.02 -15.31 10.19
CA LEU A 98 11.99 -15.72 11.21
C LEU A 98 12.09 -17.25 11.31
N LYS A 99 10.94 -17.95 11.37
CA LYS A 99 10.88 -19.42 11.41
C LYS A 99 11.43 -20.06 10.14
N SER A 100 11.03 -19.56 8.97
CA SER A 100 11.54 -20.09 7.69
C SER A 100 13.05 -19.94 7.54
N GLN A 101 13.66 -18.89 8.09
CA GLN A 101 15.13 -18.74 8.10
C GLN A 101 15.79 -19.73 9.06
N ALA A 102 15.25 -19.88 10.27
CA ALA A 102 15.77 -20.84 11.26
C ALA A 102 15.76 -22.29 10.72
N GLU A 103 14.75 -22.67 9.95
CA GLU A 103 14.63 -24.00 9.34
C GLU A 103 15.59 -24.21 8.15
N LYS A 104 15.89 -23.16 7.38
CA LYS A 104 16.68 -23.29 6.14
C LYS A 104 18.18 -23.37 6.36
N SER A 105 18.71 -22.98 7.52
CA SER A 105 20.17 -22.98 7.82
C SER A 105 21.04 -22.37 6.70
N SER A 106 20.46 -21.51 5.87
CA SER A 106 21.05 -20.96 4.66
C SER A 106 21.57 -19.55 4.91
N LYS A 107 22.66 -19.17 4.23
CA LYS A 107 23.21 -17.80 4.25
C LYS A 107 22.33 -16.76 3.54
N ASP A 108 21.27 -17.17 2.85
CA ASP A 108 20.25 -16.25 2.35
C ASP A 108 19.49 -15.71 3.57
N GLY A 109 19.65 -14.41 3.85
CA GLY A 109 18.99 -13.72 4.97
C GLY A 109 17.46 -13.65 4.83
N TYR A 110 16.83 -12.69 5.50
CA TYR A 110 15.37 -12.58 5.61
C TYR A 110 14.62 -12.16 4.31
N GLY A 111 15.32 -12.20 3.17
CA GLY A 111 14.90 -11.72 1.85
C GLY A 111 15.53 -10.37 1.49
N TYR A 112 15.64 -10.09 0.19
CA TYR A 112 16.19 -8.82 -0.34
C TYR A 112 15.13 -7.70 -0.44
N ASP A 113 13.94 -7.91 0.12
CA ASP A 113 12.90 -6.89 0.17
C ASP A 113 13.05 -5.99 1.40
N VAL A 114 12.37 -4.83 1.39
CA VAL A 114 12.45 -3.83 2.48
C VAL A 114 12.17 -4.45 3.85
N LEU A 115 11.21 -5.40 3.93
CA LEU A 115 10.89 -6.08 5.18
C LEU A 115 12.02 -7.03 5.61
N GLY A 116 12.64 -7.76 4.68
CA GLY A 116 13.80 -8.60 4.94
C GLY A 116 14.99 -7.80 5.47
N LEU A 117 15.31 -6.67 4.83
CA LEU A 117 16.36 -5.75 5.29
C LEU A 117 16.04 -5.16 6.67
N THR A 118 14.77 -4.85 6.94
CA THR A 118 14.35 -4.35 8.26
C THR A 118 14.44 -5.45 9.32
N ILE A 119 14.12 -6.70 8.99
CA ILE A 119 14.26 -7.85 9.91
C ILE A 119 15.74 -8.15 10.22
N GLU A 120 16.63 -7.96 9.25
CA GLU A 120 18.08 -8.12 9.46
C GLU A 120 18.61 -7.16 10.54
N SER A 121 17.96 -6.00 10.74
CA SER A 121 18.28 -5.07 11.82
C SER A 121 17.89 -5.55 13.24
N LEU A 122 17.13 -6.65 13.38
CA LEU A 122 16.97 -7.31 14.70
C LEU A 122 18.24 -8.05 15.12
N GLU A 123 19.03 -8.55 14.17
CA GLU A 123 20.20 -9.37 14.47
C GLU A 123 21.36 -8.50 14.99
N PRO A 124 22.18 -9.01 15.91
CA PRO A 124 23.35 -8.29 16.38
C PRO A 124 24.32 -8.08 15.21
N THR A 125 24.40 -6.86 14.70
CA THR A 125 25.47 -6.49 13.78
C THR A 125 26.82 -6.60 14.52
N VAL A 126 27.90 -6.85 13.77
CA VAL A 126 29.27 -6.90 14.29
C VAL A 126 29.66 -5.58 14.99
N ASN A 127 28.94 -4.49 14.71
CA ASN A 127 29.10 -3.18 15.33
C ASN A 127 28.10 -3.02 16.49
N LYS A 128 28.60 -3.08 17.73
CA LYS A 128 27.81 -2.98 18.97
C LYS A 128 27.00 -1.69 19.15
N ASP A 129 27.16 -0.70 18.26
CA ASP A 129 26.62 0.65 18.39
C ASP A 129 25.41 0.95 17.47
N SER A 130 24.96 0.00 16.64
CA SER A 130 23.71 0.19 15.86
C SER A 130 22.48 0.03 16.78
N PRO A 131 21.51 0.97 16.77
CA PRO A 131 20.30 0.83 17.56
C PRO A 131 19.54 -0.43 17.13
N LYS A 132 19.33 -1.33 18.09
CA LYS A 132 18.60 -2.59 17.88
C LYS A 132 17.12 -2.25 17.83
N LEU A 133 16.47 -2.48 16.69
CA LEU A 133 15.02 -2.34 16.60
C LEU A 133 14.35 -3.53 17.30
N ASN A 134 13.41 -3.24 18.20
CA ASN A 134 12.52 -4.23 18.76
C ASN A 134 11.44 -4.61 17.73
N MET A 135 10.87 -5.80 17.88
CA MET A 135 9.78 -6.32 17.06
C MET A 135 8.62 -5.32 16.90
N ASP A 136 8.26 -4.64 17.99
CA ASP A 136 7.18 -3.65 17.97
C ASP A 136 7.56 -2.39 17.15
N GLU A 137 8.82 -1.96 17.19
CA GLU A 137 9.31 -0.84 16.38
C GLU A 137 9.27 -1.18 14.90
N ILE A 138 9.66 -2.40 14.53
CA ILE A 138 9.59 -2.88 13.14
C ILE A 138 8.16 -2.94 12.63
N ILE A 139 7.21 -3.34 13.49
CA ILE A 139 5.79 -3.32 13.15
C ILE A 139 5.30 -1.89 12.91
N GLU A 140 5.69 -0.93 13.74
CA GLU A 140 5.33 0.49 13.56
C GLU A 140 6.00 1.11 12.32
N GLU A 141 7.25 0.75 12.03
CA GLU A 141 7.94 1.15 10.79
C GLU A 141 7.23 0.58 9.56
N CYS A 142 6.84 -0.70 9.60
CA CYS A 142 6.05 -1.31 8.52
C CYS A 142 4.74 -0.55 8.29
N LYS A 143 3.99 -0.25 9.36
CA LYS A 143 2.75 0.53 9.27
C LYS A 143 3.00 1.88 8.61
N THR A 144 4.06 2.58 9.02
CA THR A 144 4.44 3.91 8.52
C THR A 144 4.83 3.86 7.04
N LEU A 145 5.63 2.87 6.63
CA LEU A 145 6.03 2.65 5.24
C LEU A 145 4.82 2.37 4.35
N PHE A 146 3.90 1.50 4.80
CA PHE A 146 2.69 1.19 4.04
C PHE A 146 1.78 2.41 3.87
N LEU A 147 1.55 3.16 4.94
CA LEU A 147 0.74 4.39 4.90
C LEU A 147 1.34 5.41 3.92
N SER A 148 2.62 5.73 4.13
CA SER A 148 3.34 6.74 3.35
C SER A 148 3.40 6.35 1.87
N GLY A 149 3.71 5.08 1.58
CA GLY A 149 3.78 4.56 0.22
C GLY A 149 2.42 4.54 -0.47
N GLN A 150 1.35 4.15 0.22
CA GLN A 150 0.00 4.08 -0.33
C GLN A 150 -0.52 5.47 -0.70
N GLU A 151 -0.47 6.43 0.23
CA GLU A 151 -1.05 7.76 0.02
C GLU A 151 -0.33 8.50 -1.12
N THR A 152 1.00 8.52 -1.09
CA THR A 152 1.81 9.23 -2.09
C THR A 152 1.67 8.60 -3.47
N THR A 153 1.79 7.28 -3.58
CA THR A 153 1.69 6.57 -4.87
C THR A 153 0.28 6.66 -5.44
N SER A 154 -0.76 6.48 -4.62
CA SER A 154 -2.15 6.59 -5.08
C SER A 154 -2.48 7.99 -5.57
N ASN A 155 -2.04 9.03 -4.86
CA ASN A 155 -2.24 10.41 -5.27
C ASN A 155 -1.46 10.73 -6.56
N LEU A 156 -0.21 10.29 -6.67
CA LEU A 156 0.60 10.45 -7.88
C LEU A 156 -0.07 9.79 -9.09
N LEU A 157 -0.51 8.53 -8.96
CA LEU A 157 -1.17 7.80 -10.04
C LEU A 157 -2.49 8.46 -10.45
N THR A 158 -3.28 8.91 -9.48
CA THR A 158 -4.56 9.60 -9.74
C THR A 158 -4.32 10.90 -10.51
N ARG A 159 -3.38 11.73 -10.06
CA ARG A 159 -3.02 12.99 -10.72
C ARG A 159 -2.41 12.76 -12.10
N THR A 160 -1.52 11.78 -12.23
CA THR A 160 -0.90 11.43 -13.51
C THR A 160 -1.97 10.96 -14.50
N SER A 161 -2.89 10.10 -14.07
CA SER A 161 -4.00 9.63 -14.92
C SER A 161 -4.89 10.78 -15.38
N PHE A 162 -5.23 11.71 -14.47
CA PHE A 162 -5.98 12.91 -14.79
C PHE A 162 -5.26 13.82 -15.80
N MET A 163 -3.96 14.08 -15.59
CA MET A 163 -3.16 14.89 -16.51
C MET A 163 -3.04 14.24 -17.89
N LEU A 164 -2.92 12.91 -17.96
CA LEU A 164 -2.90 12.18 -19.22
C LEU A 164 -4.26 12.20 -19.93
N SER A 165 -5.37 12.08 -19.20
CA SER A 165 -6.71 12.12 -19.82
C SER A 165 -7.04 13.48 -20.41
N VAL A 166 -6.58 14.58 -19.79
CA VAL A 166 -6.75 15.95 -20.28
C VAL A 166 -5.79 16.25 -21.45
N HIS A 167 -4.66 15.56 -21.54
CA HIS A 167 -3.65 15.75 -22.59
C HIS A 167 -3.46 14.51 -23.45
N GLN A 168 -4.48 14.17 -24.26
CA GLN A 168 -4.50 12.97 -25.11
C GLN A 168 -3.28 12.83 -26.02
N GLU A 169 -2.76 13.94 -26.57
CA GLU A 169 -1.53 13.92 -27.38
C GLU A 169 -0.32 13.39 -26.59
N ARG A 170 -0.17 13.80 -25.32
CA ARG A 170 0.91 13.34 -24.44
C ARG A 170 0.70 11.89 -24.03
N GLN A 171 -0.55 11.49 -23.80
CA GLN A 171 -0.89 10.10 -23.50
C GLN A 171 -0.54 9.18 -24.67
N GLU A 172 -0.82 9.59 -25.91
CA GLU A 172 -0.52 8.79 -27.09
C GLU A 172 0.99 8.70 -27.32
N ARG A 173 1.74 9.81 -27.22
CA ARG A 173 3.20 9.78 -27.27
C ARG A 173 3.79 8.84 -26.20
N LEU A 174 3.27 8.87 -24.97
CA LEU A 174 3.68 7.96 -23.90
C LEU A 174 3.43 6.50 -24.26
N ARG A 175 2.27 6.17 -24.84
CA ARG A 175 1.97 4.80 -25.32
C ARG A 175 2.97 4.35 -26.39
N GLN A 176 3.31 5.22 -27.33
CA GLN A 176 4.29 4.91 -28.37
C GLN A 176 5.69 4.64 -27.78
N VAL A 177 6.11 5.42 -26.78
CA VAL A 177 7.39 5.17 -26.06
C VAL A 177 7.35 3.82 -25.34
N VAL A 178 6.28 3.52 -24.61
CA VAL A 178 6.15 2.23 -23.91
C VAL A 178 6.14 1.07 -24.90
N LEU A 179 5.43 1.18 -26.02
CA LEU A 179 5.41 0.17 -27.08
C LEU A 179 6.80 -0.04 -27.71
N LYS A 180 7.56 1.04 -27.89
CA LYS A 180 8.91 0.98 -28.44
C LYS A 180 9.88 0.26 -27.49
N GLU A 181 9.86 0.59 -26.21
CA GLU A 181 10.82 0.07 -25.24
C GLU A 181 10.41 -1.31 -24.67
N CYS A 182 9.11 -1.53 -24.43
CA CYS A 182 8.60 -2.74 -23.80
C CYS A 182 7.96 -3.74 -24.79
N GLY A 183 7.67 -3.32 -26.03
CA GLY A 183 6.94 -4.13 -27.00
C GLY A 183 5.48 -4.39 -26.62
N LEU A 184 4.85 -5.37 -27.28
CA LEU A 184 3.50 -5.88 -26.96
C LEU A 184 3.53 -7.05 -25.96
N GLY A 185 4.72 -7.42 -25.47
CA GLY A 185 4.92 -8.49 -24.51
C GLY A 185 4.38 -8.13 -23.12
N ILE A 186 4.16 -9.14 -22.28
CA ILE A 186 3.92 -8.88 -20.86
C ILE A 186 5.21 -8.25 -20.32
N PRO A 187 5.14 -7.11 -19.63
CA PRO A 187 6.32 -6.55 -18.98
C PRO A 187 6.84 -7.59 -17.98
N ASN A 188 8.06 -8.07 -18.21
CA ASN A 188 8.77 -8.93 -17.27
C ASN A 188 9.45 -7.97 -16.28
N ALA A 189 8.97 -7.94 -15.04
CA ALA A 189 9.66 -7.28 -13.94
C ALA A 189 10.74 -8.21 -13.37
#